data_AF-A0A7C2BL60-F1
#
_entry.id   AF-A0A7C2BL60-F1
#
_cell.length_a   1.000
_cell.length_b   1.000
_cell.length_c   1.000
_cell.angle_alpha   90.00
_cell.angle_beta   90.00
_cell.angle_gamma   90.00
#
_symmetry.space_group_name_H-M   'P 1'
#
loop_
_entity.id
_entity.type
_entity.pdbx_description
1 polymer ?
#
loop_
_entity_poly.entity_id
_entity_poly.type
_entity_poly.pdbx_seq_one_letter_code
_entity_poly.pdbx_strand_id
1 'polypeptide(L)'
;MPVRYICGNCGYILSVFYEVGQDYYGVPTPEEVYRIHGGICPKCKHDLSMPTLNDIRITSARKYEVGRKIPVADRREVSIHH
;
A
#
# COMPACT_ATOMS: atom_id res chain seq x y z
N MET A 1 9.97 0.85 11.26
CA MET A 1 8.58 0.53 11.66
C MET A 1 7.78 0.37 10.38
N PRO A 2 7.26 -0.83 10.07
CA PRO A 2 6.57 -1.02 8.80
C PRO A 2 5.22 -0.30 8.80
N VAL A 3 4.88 0.34 7.68
CA VAL A 3 3.57 0.97 7.44
C VAL A 3 2.88 0.23 6.31
N ARG A 4 1.59 -0.08 6.49
CA ARG A 4 0.79 -0.80 5.50
C ARG A 4 -0.39 0.07 5.09
N TYR A 5 -0.59 0.19 3.79
CA TYR A 5 -1.77 0.82 3.20
C TYR A 5 -2.72 -0.30 2.82
N ILE A 6 -3.94 -0.27 3.37
CA ILE A 6 -4.89 -1.36 3.24
C ILE A 6 -6.18 -0.79 2.65
N CYS A 7 -6.77 -1.49 1.69
CA CYS A 7 -8.11 -1.18 1.19
C CYS A 7 -9.13 -1.36 2.31
N GLY A 8 -9.83 -0.28 2.67
CA GLY A 8 -10.86 -0.30 3.71
C GLY A 8 -12.05 -1.23 3.40
N ASN A 9 -12.31 -1.52 2.13
CA ASN A 9 -13.42 -2.38 1.72
C ASN A 9 -13.06 -3.89 1.79
N CYS A 10 -11.94 -4.31 1.19
CA CYS A 10 -11.64 -5.74 1.03
C CYS A 10 -10.39 -6.24 1.79
N GLY A 11 -9.70 -5.36 2.52
CA GLY A 11 -8.50 -5.71 3.30
C GLY A 11 -7.25 -5.99 2.45
N TYR A 12 -7.28 -5.73 1.14
CA TYR A 12 -6.11 -5.88 0.27
C TYR A 12 -5.00 -4.90 0.66
N ILE A 13 -3.76 -5.37 0.68
CA ILE A 13 -2.59 -4.52 0.96
C ILE A 13 -2.19 -3.80 -0.33
N LEU A 14 -2.44 -2.50 -0.38
CA LEU A 14 -2.14 -1.63 -1.51
C LEU A 14 -0.63 -1.35 -1.61
N SER A 15 0.03 -1.18 -0.47
CA SER A 15 1.48 -0.95 -0.39
C SER A 15 1.99 -1.26 1.02
N VAL A 16 3.28 -1.61 1.12
CA VAL A 16 3.98 -1.77 2.40
C VAL A 16 5.29 -0.99 2.33
N PHE A 17 5.46 -0.06 3.26
CA PHE A 17 6.73 0.59 3.52
C PHE A 17 7.45 -0.16 4.64
N TYR A 18 8.62 -0.73 4.36
CA TYR A 18 9.43 -1.45 5.35
C TYR A 18 10.53 -0.57 5.94
N GLU A 19 11.33 0.03 5.06
CA GLU A 19 12.48 0.87 5.39
C GLU A 19 12.78 1.87 4.28
N VAL A 20 13.57 2.89 4.62
CA VAL A 20 14.05 3.93 3.70
C VAL A 20 15.21 3.39 2.86
N GLY A 21 15.28 3.74 1.57
CA GLY A 21 16.48 3.49 0.75
C GLY A 21 16.30 2.76 -0.58
N GLN A 22 15.07 2.46 -1.04
CA GLN A 22 14.87 1.84 -2.36
C GLN A 22 13.97 2.66 -3.32
N ASP A 23 12.79 3.12 -2.89
CA ASP A 23 11.84 3.80 -3.82
C ASP A 23 11.30 5.15 -3.31
N TYR A 24 11.51 5.50 -2.03
CA TYR A 24 11.00 6.74 -1.42
C TYR A 24 12.00 7.32 -0.42
N TYR A 25 12.07 8.66 -0.36
CA TYR A 25 12.83 9.39 0.66
C TYR A 25 12.20 9.29 2.07
N GLY A 26 10.96 8.81 2.17
CA GLY A 26 10.21 8.66 3.41
C GLY A 26 9.01 7.74 3.29
N VAL A 27 8.16 7.71 4.32
CA VAL A 27 6.89 6.97 4.31
C VAL A 27 5.94 7.65 3.31
N PRO A 28 5.41 6.95 2.29
CA PRO A 28 4.51 7.57 1.32
C PRO A 28 3.23 8.04 2.01
N THR A 29 2.70 9.18 1.61
CA THR A 29 1.42 9.66 2.13
C THR A 29 0.27 8.77 1.61
N PRO A 30 -0.86 8.69 2.32
CA PRO A 30 -2.05 8.02 1.81
C PRO A 30 -2.50 8.54 0.44
N GLU A 31 -2.31 9.83 0.19
CA GLU A 31 -2.63 10.46 -1.10
C GLU A 31 -1.70 9.99 -2.23
N GLU A 32 -0.41 9.84 -1.99
CA GLU A 32 0.52 9.27 -2.98
C GLU A 32 0.11 7.83 -3.32
N VAL A 33 -0.21 7.02 -2.31
CA VAL A 33 -0.67 5.64 -2.54
C VAL A 33 -2.00 5.61 -3.31
N TYR A 34 -2.93 6.51 -3.00
CA TYR A 34 -4.19 6.66 -3.74
C TYR A 34 -3.94 6.96 -5.23
N ARG A 35 -3.05 7.91 -5.53
CA ARG A 35 -2.72 8.32 -6.91
C ARG A 35 -2.03 7.19 -7.69
N ILE A 36 -1.13 6.43 -7.05
CA ILE A 36 -0.44 5.28 -7.67
C ILE A 36 -1.44 4.22 -8.14
N HIS A 37 -2.52 4.00 -7.40
CA HIS A 37 -3.57 3.04 -7.75
C HIS A 37 -4.72 3.66 -8.58
N GLY A 38 -4.58 4.92 -9.02
CA GLY A 38 -5.62 5.61 -9.81
C GLY A 38 -6.96 5.74 -9.09
N GLY A 39 -6.95 5.73 -7.75
CA GLY A 39 -8.15 5.79 -6.93
C GLY A 39 -9.03 4.54 -6.90
N ILE A 40 -8.60 3.42 -7.51
CA ILE A 40 -9.39 2.18 -7.57
C ILE A 40 -8.60 1.03 -6.96
N CYS A 41 -9.24 0.22 -6.10
CA CYS A 41 -8.60 -0.97 -5.56
C CYS A 41 -8.32 -1.99 -6.68
N PRO A 42 -7.08 -2.45 -6.88
CA PRO A 42 -6.75 -3.39 -7.94
C PRO A 42 -7.43 -4.76 -7.76
N LYS A 43 -7.72 -5.15 -6.51
CA LYS A 43 -8.35 -6.43 -6.15
C LYS A 43 -9.88 -6.41 -6.25
N CYS A 44 -10.56 -5.53 -5.50
CA CYS A 44 -12.03 -5.53 -5.44
C CYS A 44 -12.71 -4.52 -6.37
N LYS A 45 -11.94 -3.70 -7.10
CA LYS A 45 -12.44 -2.66 -8.02
C LYS A 45 -13.31 -1.59 -7.39
N HIS A 46 -13.36 -1.51 -6.05
CA HIS A 46 -14.03 -0.44 -5.35
C HIS A 46 -13.18 0.83 -5.33
N ASP A 47 -13.84 1.98 -5.32
CA ASP A 47 -13.19 3.28 -5.17
C ASP A 47 -12.47 3.34 -3.82
N LEU A 48 -11.22 3.80 -3.85
CA LEU A 48 -10.47 4.07 -2.64
C LEU A 48 -10.95 5.41 -2.07
N SER A 49 -10.95 5.53 -0.76
CA SER A 49 -11.22 6.78 -0.06
C SER A 49 -9.98 7.21 0.73
N MET A 50 -9.86 8.52 0.96
CA MET A 50 -8.83 9.02 1.85
C MET A 50 -9.13 8.56 3.28
N PRO A 51 -8.17 7.95 4.00
CA PRO A 51 -8.40 7.50 5.36
C PRO A 51 -8.56 8.70 6.30
N THR A 52 -9.35 8.50 7.36
CA THR A 52 -9.45 9.39 8.51
C THR A 52 -8.58 8.88 9.66
N LEU A 53 -8.47 9.66 10.74
CA LEU A 53 -7.73 9.21 11.93
C LEU A 53 -8.29 7.91 12.55
N ASN A 54 -9.59 7.66 12.40
CA ASN A 54 -10.24 6.45 12.91
C ASN A 54 -9.82 5.17 12.16
N ASP A 55 -9.28 5.32 10.96
CA ASP A 55 -8.85 4.20 10.12
C ASP A 55 -7.39 3.77 10.42
N ILE A 56 -6.66 4.56 11.21
CA ILE A 56 -5.26 4.31 11.55
C ILE A 56 -5.19 3.36 12.75
N ARG A 57 -4.49 2.24 12.55
CA ARG A 57 -4.27 1.23 13.60
C ARG A 57 -2.77 1.10 13.89
N ILE A 58 -2.38 1.41 15.14
CA ILE A 58 -1.01 1.25 15.62
C ILE A 58 -0.96 0.02 16.52
N THR A 59 -0.06 -0.92 16.24
CA THR A 59 0.07 -2.18 16.99
C THR A 59 1.53 -2.53 17.23
N SER A 60 1.79 -3.34 18.26
CA SER A 60 3.14 -3.82 18.58
C SER A 60 3.63 -4.83 17.54
N ALA A 61 4.89 -4.69 17.09
CA ALA A 61 5.50 -5.55 16.07
C ALA A 61 5.48 -7.06 16.40
N ARG A 62 5.44 -7.45 17.69
CA ARG A 62 5.39 -8.87 18.10
C ARG A 62 4.18 -9.65 17.56
N LYS A 63 3.09 -8.98 17.14
CA LYS A 63 1.92 -9.65 16.57
C LYS A 63 2.02 -9.91 15.06
N TYR A 64 3.04 -9.38 14.38
CA TYR A 64 3.22 -9.56 12.94
C TYR A 64 4.58 -10.21 12.68
N GLU A 65 4.59 -11.54 12.56
CA GLU A 65 5.76 -12.27 12.10
C GLU A 65 6.17 -11.74 10.71
N VAL A 66 7.32 -11.07 10.71
CA VAL A 66 8.05 -10.60 9.53
C VAL A 66 8.55 -11.84 8.79
N GLY A 67 7.70 -12.47 7.97
CA GLY A 67 8.00 -13.83 7.48
C GLY A 67 7.49 -14.20 6.09
N ARG A 68 6.67 -13.38 5.45
CA ARG A 68 6.41 -13.54 4.01
C ARG A 68 6.73 -12.22 3.33
N LYS A 69 7.84 -12.19 2.60
CA LYS A 69 8.00 -11.27 1.47
C LYS A 69 6.78 -11.50 0.58
N ILE A 70 5.74 -10.68 0.73
CA ILE A 70 4.64 -10.66 -0.22
C ILE A 70 5.29 -10.18 -1.52
N PRO A 71 5.24 -10.96 -2.61
CA PRO A 71 5.77 -10.50 -3.88
C PRO A 71 5.06 -9.19 -4.21
N VAL A 72 5.84 -8.12 -4.32
CA VAL A 72 5.38 -6.85 -4.90
C VAL A 72 4.76 -7.25 -6.24
N ALA A 73 3.44 -7.16 -6.32
CA ALA A 73 2.70 -7.66 -7.45
C ALA A 73 3.27 -7.06 -8.75
N ASP A 74 3.81 -7.96 -9.57
CA ASP A 74 3.90 -7.90 -11.03
C ASP A 74 3.81 -6.48 -11.60
N ARG A 75 4.98 -5.84 -11.70
CA ARG A 75 5.18 -4.57 -12.40
C ARG A 75 4.94 -4.84 -13.88
N ARG A 76 3.67 -4.87 -14.32
CA ARG A 76 3.36 -4.83 -15.76
C ARG A 76 3.82 -3.48 -16.28
N GLU A 77 4.98 -3.49 -16.92
CA GLU A 77 5.40 -2.44 -17.83
C GLU A 77 4.25 -2.20 -18.81
N VAL A 78 3.57 -1.07 -18.67
CA VAL A 78 2.71 -0.55 -19.73
C VAL A 78 3.68 -0.09 -20.82
N SER A 79 3.95 -1.00 -21.76
CA SER A 79 4.68 -0.69 -23.00
C SER A 79 3.86 0.34 -23.77
N ILE A 80 4.30 1.59 -23.71
CA ILE A 80 3.78 2.68 -24.54
C ILE A 80 4.44 2.48 -25.90
N HIS A 81 3.73 1.80 -26.81
CA HIS A 81 4.12 1.74 -28.20
C HIS A 81 4.06 3.15 -28.80
N HIS A 82 5.21 3.60 -29.34
CA HIS A 82 5.30 4.73 -30.27
C HIS A 82 4.85 4.28 -31.66
#